data_AF-A0A2D8K463-F1
#
_entry.id   AF-A0A2D8K463-F1
#
_cell.length_a   1.000
_cell.length_b   1.000
_cell.length_c   1.000
_cell.angle_alpha   90.00
_cell.angle_beta   90.00
_cell.angle_gamma   90.00
#
_symmetry.space_group_name_H-M   'P 1'
#
loop_
_entity.id
_entity.type
_entity.pdbx_description
1 polymer ?
#
loop_
_entity_poly.entity_id
_entity_poly.type
_entity_poly.pdbx_seq_one_letter_code
_entity_poly.pdbx_strand_id
1 'polypeptide(L)'
;ESAGDVRAISSAGALGLMQVMPDTWAALRARYRLGRDPYDPHDNIMAGAAYLREMWDRYGDVAAMLAAYNAGPGRYDDHRSTGRALPAETRAYVAALVPVLGGAAAPETSVWRADPPPDWREAAIFVVRSADARPAGSRSDNARSDDSRSSVTARPSDPAATSDSPLVVARSSPGERP
;
A
#
# COMPACT_ATOMS: atom_id res chain seq x y z
N GLU A 1 -4.63 -14.09 -2.02
CA GLU A 1 -3.17 -14.19 -1.81
C GLU A 1 -2.80 -14.07 -0.32
N SER A 2 -2.43 -12.91 0.23
CA SER A 2 -1.91 -12.82 1.62
C SER A 2 -2.91 -12.48 2.74
N ALA A 3 -4.21 -12.37 2.43
CA ALA A 3 -5.23 -11.83 3.33
C ALA A 3 -4.92 -10.42 3.88
N GLY A 4 -4.18 -9.60 3.12
CA GLY A 4 -3.86 -8.22 3.46
C GLY A 4 -2.54 -8.02 4.21
N ASP A 5 -1.81 -9.11 4.51
CA ASP A 5 -0.48 -9.01 5.10
C ASP A 5 0.56 -8.66 4.03
N VAL A 6 1.14 -7.46 4.15
CA VAL A 6 2.16 -6.91 3.26
C VAL A 6 3.49 -7.67 3.35
N ARG A 7 3.79 -8.25 4.52
CA ARG A 7 5.06 -8.96 4.77
C ARG A 7 4.89 -10.48 4.77
N ALA A 8 3.78 -10.98 4.23
CA ALA A 8 3.51 -12.40 4.16
C ALA A 8 4.61 -13.14 3.37
N ILE A 9 5.07 -14.25 3.93
CA ILE A 9 5.97 -15.20 3.28
C ILE A 9 5.32 -16.58 3.37
N SER A 10 5.06 -17.23 2.24
CA SER A 10 4.53 -18.59 2.26
C SER A 10 5.61 -19.61 2.68
N SER A 11 5.21 -20.83 3.03
CA SER A 11 6.15 -21.93 3.27
C SER A 11 7.04 -22.25 2.06
N ALA A 12 6.57 -21.96 0.85
CA ALA A 12 7.31 -22.10 -0.40
C ALA A 12 8.17 -20.87 -0.74
N GLY A 13 8.10 -19.79 0.06
CA GLY A 13 8.89 -18.57 -0.12
C GLY A 13 8.23 -17.50 -1.00
N ALA A 14 6.92 -17.58 -1.26
CA ALA A 14 6.20 -16.55 -1.99
C ALA A 14 6.10 -15.25 -1.18
N LEU A 15 6.25 -14.09 -1.82
CA LEU A 15 6.50 -12.81 -1.14
C LEU A 15 5.36 -11.80 -1.30
N GLY A 16 5.02 -11.15 -0.19
CA GLY A 16 4.20 -9.95 -0.15
C GLY A 16 2.71 -10.15 -0.46
N LEU A 17 2.00 -9.05 -0.70
CA LEU A 17 0.53 -9.03 -0.85
C LEU A 17 0.00 -10.04 -1.87
N MET A 18 0.65 -10.10 -3.03
CA MET A 18 0.27 -10.93 -4.17
C MET A 18 1.00 -12.28 -4.19
N GLN A 19 1.79 -12.60 -3.17
CA GLN A 19 2.48 -13.89 -3.03
C GLN A 19 3.28 -14.24 -4.29
N VAL A 20 4.13 -13.31 -4.74
CA VAL A 20 4.96 -13.49 -5.95
C VAL A 20 6.20 -14.32 -5.59
N MET A 21 6.51 -15.35 -6.36
CA MET A 21 7.71 -16.17 -6.14
C MET A 21 9.00 -15.35 -6.35
N PRO A 22 10.09 -15.59 -5.60
CA PRO A 22 11.30 -14.78 -5.67
C PRO A 22 11.91 -14.65 -7.08
N ASP A 23 11.97 -15.75 -7.84
CA ASP A 23 12.49 -15.74 -9.21
C ASP A 23 11.59 -14.93 -10.16
N THR A 24 10.27 -15.07 -10.00
CA THR A 24 9.28 -14.29 -10.75
C THR A 24 9.39 -12.80 -10.42
N TRP A 25 9.54 -12.45 -9.14
CA TRP A 25 9.78 -11.07 -8.70
C TRP A 25 11.05 -10.49 -9.33
N ALA A 26 12.15 -11.25 -9.32
CA ALA A 26 13.42 -10.80 -9.88
C ALA A 26 13.31 -10.50 -11.39
N ALA A 27 12.56 -11.31 -12.14
CA ALA A 27 12.30 -11.08 -13.55
C ALA A 27 11.42 -9.84 -13.78
N LEU A 28 10.31 -9.73 -13.04
CA LEU A 28 9.32 -8.67 -13.21
C LEU A 28 9.88 -7.31 -12.79
N ARG A 29 10.60 -7.22 -11.67
CA ARG A 29 11.19 -5.95 -11.24
C ARG A 29 12.18 -5.40 -12.26
N ALA A 30 12.96 -6.28 -12.90
CA ALA A 30 13.90 -5.87 -13.94
C ALA A 30 13.15 -5.38 -15.19
N ARG A 31 12.10 -6.12 -15.61
CA ARG A 31 11.29 -5.80 -16.78
C ARG A 31 10.51 -4.50 -16.63
N TYR A 32 9.87 -4.30 -15.47
CA TYR A 32 8.97 -3.18 -15.19
C TYR A 32 9.62 -2.03 -14.40
N ARG A 33 10.94 -2.11 -14.15
CA ARG A 33 11.72 -1.10 -13.41
C ARG A 33 11.16 -0.82 -12.01
N LEU A 34 10.72 -1.87 -11.33
CA LEU A 34 10.22 -1.80 -9.97
C LEU A 34 11.37 -1.66 -8.96
N GLY A 35 11.03 -1.27 -7.74
CA GLY A 35 11.93 -1.19 -6.60
C GLY A 35 12.57 -2.53 -6.22
N ARG A 36 13.43 -2.47 -5.21
CA ARG A 36 14.16 -3.67 -4.71
C ARG A 36 13.36 -4.44 -3.67
N ASP A 37 12.43 -3.79 -3.00
CA ASP A 37 11.66 -4.35 -1.90
C ASP A 37 10.42 -5.10 -2.43
N PRO A 38 10.36 -6.44 -2.35
CA PRO A 38 9.18 -7.21 -2.75
C PRO A 38 7.99 -7.03 -1.81
N TYR A 39 8.18 -6.38 -0.66
CA TYR A 39 7.12 -6.07 0.30
C TYR A 39 6.60 -4.65 0.15
N ASP A 40 7.14 -3.83 -0.76
CA ASP A 40 6.49 -2.57 -1.10
C ASP A 40 5.10 -2.87 -1.72
N PRO A 41 3.99 -2.39 -1.14
CA PRO A 41 2.66 -2.73 -1.61
C PRO A 41 2.41 -2.37 -3.08
N HIS A 42 2.90 -1.20 -3.51
CA HIS A 42 2.69 -0.74 -4.88
C HIS A 42 3.42 -1.67 -5.86
N ASP A 43 4.71 -1.89 -5.63
CA ASP A 43 5.51 -2.69 -6.55
C ASP A 43 5.11 -4.17 -6.55
N ASN A 44 4.75 -4.72 -5.39
CA ASN A 44 4.26 -6.10 -5.29
C ASN A 44 2.94 -6.28 -6.05
N ILE A 45 2.02 -5.31 -5.95
CA ILE A 45 0.77 -5.32 -6.70
C ILE A 45 1.03 -5.21 -8.20
N MET A 46 1.90 -4.28 -8.62
CA MET A 46 2.26 -4.11 -10.02
C MET A 46 2.90 -5.37 -10.61
N ALA A 47 3.81 -6.02 -9.87
CA ALA A 47 4.42 -7.28 -10.29
C ALA A 47 3.37 -8.40 -10.40
N GLY A 48 2.57 -8.63 -9.36
CA GLY A 48 1.57 -9.70 -9.37
C GLY A 48 0.49 -9.50 -10.45
N ALA A 49 0.04 -8.27 -10.67
CA ALA A 49 -0.90 -7.95 -11.75
C ALA A 49 -0.30 -8.16 -13.15
N ALA A 50 0.96 -7.75 -13.36
CA ALA A 50 1.68 -8.02 -14.60
C ALA A 50 1.81 -9.54 -14.83
N TYR A 51 2.11 -10.30 -13.78
CA TYR A 51 2.24 -11.75 -13.88
C TYR A 51 0.91 -12.44 -14.19
N LEU A 52 -0.20 -12.01 -13.56
CA LEU A 52 -1.55 -12.47 -13.93
C LEU A 52 -1.86 -12.18 -15.39
N ARG A 53 -1.49 -10.99 -15.87
CA ARG A 53 -1.65 -10.62 -17.29
C ARG A 53 -0.86 -11.53 -18.21
N GLU A 54 0.39 -11.85 -17.87
CA GLU A 54 1.21 -12.81 -18.63
C GLU A 54 0.57 -14.20 -18.67
N MET A 55 -0.04 -14.66 -17.57
CA MET A 55 -0.75 -15.93 -17.54
C MET A 55 -2.02 -15.89 -18.39
N TRP A 56 -2.75 -14.78 -18.39
CA TRP A 56 -3.93 -14.59 -19.24
C TRP A 56 -3.55 -14.63 -20.72
N ASP A 57 -2.55 -13.85 -21.13
CA ASP A 57 -2.09 -13.81 -22.52
C ASP A 57 -1.58 -15.17 -23.00
N ARG A 58 -1.01 -15.98 -22.10
CA ARG A 58 -0.51 -17.32 -22.42
C ARG A 58 -1.60 -18.38 -22.54
N TYR A 59 -2.61 -18.35 -21.67
CA TYR A 59 -3.56 -19.46 -21.54
C TYR A 59 -4.98 -19.14 -22.00
N GLY A 60 -5.38 -17.87 -22.01
CA GLY A 60 -6.68 -17.40 -22.52
C GLY A 60 -7.91 -17.89 -21.75
N ASP A 61 -7.72 -18.54 -20.60
CA ASP A 61 -8.78 -19.09 -19.76
C ASP A 61 -8.51 -18.74 -18.29
N VAL A 62 -9.56 -18.38 -17.55
CA VAL A 62 -9.43 -17.92 -16.15
C VAL A 62 -8.92 -19.04 -15.25
N ALA A 63 -9.44 -20.26 -15.40
CA ALA A 63 -9.02 -21.38 -14.56
C ALA A 63 -7.56 -21.77 -14.85
N ALA A 64 -7.18 -21.78 -16.12
CA ALA A 64 -5.80 -22.02 -16.57
C ALA A 64 -4.83 -20.94 -16.07
N MET A 65 -5.21 -19.66 -16.19
CA MET A 65 -4.44 -18.52 -15.70
C MET A 65 -4.16 -18.64 -14.20
N LEU A 66 -5.20 -18.90 -13.40
CA LEU A 66 -5.09 -19.05 -11.95
C LEU A 66 -4.27 -20.28 -11.55
N ALA A 67 -4.46 -21.40 -12.25
CA ALA A 67 -3.70 -22.61 -12.03
C ALA A 67 -2.20 -22.39 -12.29
N ALA A 68 -1.85 -21.72 -13.39
CA ALA A 68 -0.48 -21.40 -13.74
C ALA A 68 0.14 -20.35 -12.82
N TYR A 69 -0.63 -19.36 -12.36
CA TYR A 69 -0.16 -18.38 -11.38
C TYR A 69 0.26 -19.06 -10.07
N ASN A 70 -0.59 -19.93 -9.54
CA ASN A 70 -0.34 -20.63 -8.27
C ASN A 70 0.69 -21.75 -8.38
N ALA A 71 0.58 -22.59 -9.42
CA ALA A 71 1.40 -23.79 -9.55
C ALA A 71 2.71 -23.55 -10.32
N GLY A 72 2.83 -22.39 -10.99
CA GLY A 72 3.87 -22.09 -11.96
C GLY A 72 3.50 -22.57 -13.38
N PRO A 73 3.84 -21.80 -14.43
CA PRO A 73 3.44 -22.10 -15.80
C PRO A 73 4.01 -23.42 -16.30
N GLY A 74 5.27 -23.74 -16.00
CA GLY A 74 5.87 -25.02 -16.43
C GLY A 74 5.12 -26.24 -15.89
N ARG A 75 4.69 -26.20 -14.61
CA ARG A 75 3.89 -27.28 -14.02
C ARG A 75 2.51 -27.39 -14.66
N TYR A 76 1.90 -26.25 -15.01
CA TYR A 76 0.61 -26.24 -15.69
C TYR A 76 0.73 -26.73 -17.15
N ASP A 77 1.81 -26.38 -17.84
CA ASP A 77 2.11 -26.89 -19.19
C ASP A 77 2.30 -28.41 -19.17
N ASP A 78 3.04 -28.94 -18.19
CA ASP A 78 3.22 -30.37 -17.97
C ASP A 78 1.88 -31.07 -17.68
N HIS A 79 1.02 -30.46 -16.85
CA HIS A 79 -0.32 -30.97 -16.61
C HIS A 79 -1.14 -31.04 -17.91
N ARG A 80 -1.09 -29.98 -18.73
CA ARG A 80 -1.82 -29.91 -19.99
C ARG A 80 -1.32 -30.91 -21.03
N SER A 81 -0.02 -31.20 -21.06
CA SER A 81 0.57 -32.12 -22.05
C SER A 81 0.49 -33.58 -21.63
N THR A 82 0.66 -33.89 -20.34
CA THR A 82 0.72 -35.27 -19.83
C THR A 82 -0.57 -35.76 -19.17
N GLY A 83 -1.48 -34.85 -18.80
CA GLY A 83 -2.65 -35.14 -17.97
C GLY A 83 -2.33 -35.38 -16.49
N ARG A 84 -1.06 -35.23 -16.05
CA ARG A 84 -0.66 -35.38 -14.65
C ARG A 84 -1.42 -34.41 -13.76
N ALA A 85 -2.07 -34.90 -12.71
CA ALA A 85 -2.86 -34.04 -11.82
C ALA A 85 -2.04 -32.90 -11.18
N LEU A 86 -2.65 -31.71 -11.12
CA LEU A 86 -2.13 -30.56 -10.37
C LEU A 86 -2.17 -30.82 -8.84
N PRO A 87 -1.29 -30.16 -8.06
CA PRO A 87 -1.33 -30.20 -6.60
C PRO A 87 -2.75 -29.94 -6.06
N ALA A 88 -3.12 -30.63 -4.98
CA ALA A 88 -4.44 -30.47 -4.37
C ALA A 88 -4.71 -29.02 -3.96
N GLU A 89 -3.69 -28.32 -3.47
CA GLU A 89 -3.75 -26.91 -3.13
C GLU A 89 -4.06 -26.01 -4.33
N THR A 90 -3.41 -26.24 -5.48
CA THR A 90 -3.73 -25.52 -6.73
C THR A 90 -5.17 -25.76 -7.17
N ARG A 91 -5.66 -27.00 -7.11
CA ARG A 91 -7.05 -27.30 -7.47
C ARG A 91 -8.04 -26.60 -6.53
N ALA A 92 -7.74 -26.57 -5.23
CA ALA A 92 -8.55 -25.84 -4.25
C ALA A 92 -8.51 -24.32 -4.50
N TYR A 93 -7.33 -23.78 -4.80
CA TYR A 93 -7.14 -22.36 -5.15
C TYR A 93 -7.99 -21.94 -6.35
N VAL A 94 -7.94 -22.72 -7.44
CA VAL A 94 -8.76 -22.47 -8.64
C VAL A 94 -10.24 -22.60 -8.32
N ALA A 95 -10.65 -23.63 -7.59
CA ALA A 95 -12.05 -23.84 -7.20
C ALA A 95 -12.60 -22.70 -6.33
N ALA A 96 -11.77 -22.08 -5.50
CA ALA A 96 -12.15 -20.94 -4.67
C ALA A 96 -12.31 -19.64 -5.47
N LEU A 97 -11.45 -19.40 -6.47
CA LEU A 97 -11.38 -18.10 -7.16
C LEU A 97 -12.15 -18.04 -8.48
N VAL A 98 -12.30 -19.16 -9.19
CA VAL A 98 -13.06 -19.18 -10.47
C VAL A 98 -14.50 -18.70 -10.30
N PRO A 99 -15.28 -19.10 -9.27
CA PRO A 99 -16.63 -18.57 -9.08
C PRO A 99 -16.68 -17.07 -8.82
N VAL A 100 -15.69 -16.54 -8.09
CA VAL A 100 -15.59 -15.10 -7.76
C VAL A 100 -15.31 -14.27 -9.02
N LEU A 101 -14.51 -14.80 -9.95
CA LEU A 101 -14.10 -14.09 -11.17
C LEU A 101 -15.03 -14.37 -12.38
N GLY A 102 -15.58 -15.58 -12.47
CA GLY A 102 -16.54 -16.00 -13.50
C GLY A 102 -17.97 -15.52 -13.23
N GLY A 103 -18.26 -15.10 -12.00
CA GLY A 103 -19.50 -14.43 -11.60
C GLY A 103 -19.53 -12.94 -11.89
N ALA A 104 -18.67 -12.40 -12.76
CA ALA A 104 -18.67 -10.99 -13.15
C ALA A 104 -19.86 -10.57 -14.07
N ALA A 105 -21.05 -11.13 -13.86
CA ALA A 105 -22.20 -10.26 -13.66
C ALA A 105 -22.13 -9.85 -12.19
N ALA A 106 -21.31 -8.82 -11.92
CA ALA A 106 -20.91 -8.28 -10.62
C ALA A 106 -21.56 -8.98 -9.42
N PRO A 107 -20.81 -9.62 -8.49
CA PRO A 107 -21.37 -9.75 -7.16
C PRO A 107 -21.70 -8.32 -6.76
N GLU A 108 -22.99 -8.05 -6.53
CA GLU A 108 -23.38 -6.80 -5.90
C GLU A 108 -22.42 -6.65 -4.75
N THR A 109 -21.55 -5.66 -4.89
CA THR A 109 -20.67 -5.22 -3.83
C THR A 109 -21.55 -5.29 -2.60
N SER A 110 -21.18 -6.09 -1.61
CA SER A 110 -21.57 -5.77 -0.25
C SER A 110 -20.92 -4.42 -0.01
N VAL A 111 -21.61 -3.38 -0.51
CA VAL A 111 -21.40 -2.01 -0.15
C VAL A 111 -21.65 -2.10 1.33
N TRP A 112 -20.59 -1.96 2.10
CA TRP A 112 -20.70 -1.44 3.43
C TRP A 112 -21.58 -0.20 3.31
N ARG A 113 -22.88 -0.37 3.55
CA ARG A 113 -23.85 0.70 3.50
C ARG A 113 -23.53 1.50 4.76
N ALA A 114 -22.56 2.39 4.65
CA ALA A 114 -22.49 3.51 5.55
C ALA A 114 -23.83 4.21 5.39
N ASP A 115 -24.61 4.29 6.46
CA ASP A 115 -25.77 5.17 6.49
C ASP A 115 -25.31 6.55 5.98
N PRO A 116 -26.09 7.22 5.11
CA PRO A 116 -25.74 8.54 4.67
C PRO A 116 -25.52 9.40 5.92
N PRO A 117 -24.39 10.14 6.02
CA PRO A 117 -24.22 11.05 7.14
C PRO A 117 -25.43 12.01 7.15
N PRO A 118 -25.99 12.34 8.32
CA PRO A 118 -27.01 13.38 8.39
C PRO A 118 -26.48 14.65 7.71
N ASP A 119 -27.39 15.36 7.05
CA ASP A 119 -27.15 16.55 6.25
C ASP A 119 -25.99 17.38 6.83
N TRP A 120 -25.06 17.81 5.99
CA TRP A 120 -23.91 18.63 6.39
C TRP A 120 -24.33 19.95 7.06
N ARG A 121 -25.61 20.31 6.95
CA ARG A 121 -26.26 21.41 7.68
C ARG A 121 -26.51 21.13 9.17
N GLU A 122 -26.48 19.86 9.61
CA GLU A 122 -26.59 19.45 11.02
C GLU A 122 -25.22 19.25 11.69
N ALA A 123 -24.13 19.27 10.93
CA ALA A 123 -22.79 19.22 11.49
C ALA A 123 -22.42 20.58 12.12
N ALA A 124 -22.24 20.62 13.44
CA ALA A 124 -21.76 21.82 14.13
C ALA A 124 -20.30 22.13 13.72
N ILE A 125 -20.09 23.02 12.74
CA ILE A 125 -18.76 23.46 12.27
C ILE A 125 -18.14 24.54 13.19
N PHE A 126 -18.49 24.58 14.47
CA PHE A 126 -17.80 25.45 15.43
C PHE A 126 -17.66 24.79 16.80
N VAL A 127 -16.42 24.50 17.19
CA VAL A 127 -16.08 24.36 18.60
C VAL A 127 -16.03 25.77 19.17
N VAL A 128 -17.11 26.19 19.85
CA VAL A 128 -17.08 27.40 20.69
C VAL A 128 -16.10 27.13 21.83
N ARG A 129 -14.92 27.75 21.74
CA ARG A 129 -14.02 27.90 22.88
C ARG A 129 -14.71 28.88 23.83
N SER A 130 -15.37 28.34 24.86
CA SER A 130 -16.03 29.16 25.87
C SER A 130 -14.96 29.96 26.62
N ALA A 131 -14.86 31.25 26.33
CA ALA A 131 -14.13 32.23 27.12
C ALA A 131 -15.05 33.43 27.35
N ASP A 132 -15.31 33.66 28.63
CA ASP A 132 -15.89 34.83 29.30
C ASP A 132 -17.34 35.23 29.00
N ALA A 133 -18.21 34.84 29.94
CA ALA A 133 -19.22 35.74 30.47
C ALA A 133 -19.35 35.54 31.99
N ARG A 134 -18.76 36.44 32.77
CA ARG A 134 -19.18 36.67 34.17
C ARG A 134 -20.56 37.32 34.16
N PRO A 135 -21.41 37.01 35.15
CA PRO A 135 -21.82 38.08 36.04
C PRO A 135 -21.70 37.71 37.53
N ALA A 136 -21.70 38.77 38.33
CA ALA A 136 -21.42 38.85 39.75
C ALA A 136 -22.45 38.15 40.65
N GLY A 137 -22.02 37.73 41.85
CA GLY A 137 -22.94 37.53 42.98
C GLY A 137 -22.49 36.58 44.10
N SER A 138 -21.82 37.15 45.11
CA SER A 138 -21.81 36.77 46.54
C SER A 138 -21.14 35.49 47.06
N ARG A 139 -19.97 35.74 47.69
CA ARG A 139 -19.51 35.34 49.05
C ARG A 139 -19.48 33.85 49.45
N SER A 140 -18.25 33.35 49.68
CA SER A 140 -17.82 32.89 51.01
C SER A 140 -16.29 32.81 51.08
N ASP A 141 -15.75 33.29 52.19
CA ASP A 141 -14.32 33.34 52.55
C ASP A 141 -13.66 31.96 52.60
N ASN A 142 -12.40 31.83 52.15
CA ASN A 142 -11.26 31.47 53.02
C ASN A 142 -9.89 31.49 52.27
N ALA A 143 -9.03 32.41 52.71
CA ALA A 143 -7.61 32.25 53.03
C ALA A 143 -6.62 31.42 52.14
N ARG A 144 -5.56 32.14 51.73
CA ARG A 144 -4.11 31.78 51.61
C ARG A 144 -3.50 31.71 50.19
N SER A 145 -2.54 32.61 50.01
CA SER A 145 -1.23 32.54 49.34
C SER A 145 -0.88 31.21 48.64
N ASP A 146 -0.25 31.17 47.47
CA ASP A 146 1.02 31.83 47.17
C ASP A 146 1.35 31.85 45.66
N ASP A 147 2.34 32.67 45.36
CA ASP A 147 3.12 32.92 44.15
C ASP A 147 3.25 31.83 43.06
N SER A 148 3.19 32.24 41.78
CA SER A 148 4.17 31.90 40.73
C SER A 148 3.68 32.31 39.33
N ARG A 149 4.30 33.38 38.82
CA ARG A 149 4.19 33.86 37.43
C ARG A 149 4.91 32.89 36.48
N SER A 150 4.35 32.65 35.30
CA SER A 150 5.15 32.28 34.13
C SER A 150 4.51 32.84 32.86
N SER A 151 5.23 33.80 32.27
CA SER A 151 4.94 34.45 31.01
C SER A 151 5.87 33.84 29.96
N VAL A 152 5.33 33.39 28.84
CA VAL A 152 6.13 33.00 27.66
C VAL A 152 5.71 33.86 26.50
N THR A 153 6.52 34.88 26.24
CA THR A 153 6.44 35.74 25.05
C THR A 153 7.09 35.03 23.88
N ALA A 154 6.33 34.80 22.80
CA ALA A 154 6.84 34.37 21.51
C ALA A 154 7.57 35.53 20.80
N ARG A 155 8.74 35.24 20.25
CA ARG A 155 9.59 36.18 19.49
C ARG A 155 9.67 35.67 18.05
N PRO A 156 9.27 36.44 17.02
CA PRO A 156 9.61 36.14 15.64
C PRO A 156 10.90 36.89 15.26
N SER A 157 11.84 36.18 14.61
CA SER A 157 13.02 36.80 14.00
C SER A 157 12.95 36.55 12.50
N ASP A 158 12.77 37.63 11.75
CA ASP A 158 12.87 37.69 10.29
C ASP A 158 14.35 37.87 9.84
N PRO A 159 14.63 37.74 8.52
CA PRO A 159 15.91 37.26 7.99
C PRO A 159 16.81 38.38 7.43
N ALA A 160 18.13 38.15 7.40
CA ALA A 160 19.02 38.82 6.45
C ALA A 160 20.41 38.15 6.31
N ALA A 161 20.89 38.19 5.06
CA ALA A 161 22.28 38.28 4.61
C ALA A 161 23.08 37.00 4.28
N THR A 162 22.95 36.61 3.00
CA THR A 162 24.02 36.48 1.98
C THR A 162 25.45 36.09 2.38
N SER A 163 25.96 35.03 1.75
CA SER A 163 27.28 35.02 1.12
C SER A 163 27.31 34.02 -0.04
N ASP A 164 28.21 34.31 -0.97
CA ASP A 164 28.12 34.12 -2.41
C ASP A 164 29.29 33.23 -2.89
N SER A 165 28.99 32.26 -3.79
CA SER A 165 29.88 31.67 -4.83
C SER A 165 31.11 30.79 -4.46
N PRO A 166 31.75 30.03 -5.40
CA PRO A 166 31.21 29.21 -6.51
C PRO A 166 31.93 27.83 -6.76
N LEU A 167 31.24 26.99 -7.56
CA LEU A 167 31.65 26.00 -8.59
C LEU A 167 33.14 25.59 -8.80
N VAL A 168 33.45 24.27 -8.81
CA VAL A 168 34.46 23.66 -9.71
C VAL A 168 34.04 22.25 -10.17
N VAL A 169 34.07 22.07 -11.50
CA VAL A 169 33.91 20.84 -12.27
C VAL A 169 35.25 20.12 -12.40
N ALA A 170 35.28 18.78 -12.33
CA ALA A 170 36.38 17.99 -12.88
C ALA A 170 35.84 16.83 -13.74
N ARG A 171 36.08 16.94 -15.05
CA ARG A 171 36.02 15.86 -16.04
C ARG A 171 37.47 15.40 -16.31
N SER A 172 37.71 14.09 -16.40
CA SER A 172 38.90 13.53 -17.05
C SER A 172 38.53 12.29 -17.86
N SER A 173 39.03 12.28 -19.09
CA SER A 173 38.68 11.50 -20.29
C SER A 173 39.19 10.04 -20.33
N PRO A 174 38.73 9.21 -21.28
CA PRO A 174 39.30 7.89 -21.57
C PRO A 174 40.53 7.99 -22.49
N GLY A 175 41.52 7.11 -22.28
CA GLY A 175 42.70 6.95 -23.13
C GLY A 175 42.54 5.81 -24.13
N GLU A 176 43.00 6.04 -25.37
CA GLU A 176 42.95 5.13 -26.51
C GLU A 176 44.38 4.92 -27.08
N ARG A 177 44.79 3.63 -27.22
CA ARG A 177 45.61 2.98 -28.29
C ARG A 177 47.11 3.34 -28.48
N PRO A 178 47.92 2.59 -29.29
CA PRO A 178 47.66 1.74 -30.48
C PRO A 178 47.38 0.26 -30.24
#